data_AF-A0A0G0XE08-F1
#
_entry.id   AF-A0A0G0XE08-F1
#
_cell.length_a   1.000
_cell.length_b   1.000
_cell.length_c   1.000
_cell.angle_alpha   90.00
_cell.angle_beta   90.00
_cell.angle_gamma   90.00
#
_symmetry.space_group_name_H-M   'P 1'
#
loop_
_entity.id
_entity.type
_entity.pdbx_description
1 polymer ?
#
loop_
_entity_poly.entity_id
_entity_poly.type
_entity_poly.pdbx_seq_one_letter_code
_entity_poly.pdbx_strand_id
1 'polypeptide(L)'
;MYSTKRFNSDDILKLGFKLSVVALVLSILSQMFFANKLAVKSSELTELNDRKVVLEKDLAKLEFDNSVLSSLMNIEQRALQLGFVPMTGTILAIRPAPTVSAVNIPSL
;
A
#
# COMPACT_ATOMS: atom_id res chain seq x y z
N MET A 1 18.28 65.13 26.03
CA MET A 1 18.35 64.44 27.33
C MET A 1 18.29 62.93 27.07
N TYR A 2 19.43 62.33 26.69
CA TYR A 2 19.53 60.87 26.51
C TYR A 2 20.13 60.29 27.78
N SER A 3 19.28 59.70 28.60
CA SER A 3 19.69 59.01 29.83
C SER A 3 20.34 57.69 29.44
N THR A 4 21.67 57.67 29.41
CA THR A 4 22.47 56.46 29.25
C THR A 4 22.44 55.67 30.55
N LYS A 5 21.52 54.70 30.64
CA LYS A 5 21.54 53.67 31.70
C LYS A 5 22.88 52.93 31.65
N ARG A 6 23.75 53.17 32.63
CA ARG A 6 24.92 52.32 32.87
C ARG A 6 24.42 50.95 33.32
N PHE A 7 24.53 49.95 32.45
CA PHE A 7 24.27 48.56 32.82
C PHE A 7 25.41 48.07 33.71
N ASN A 8 25.07 47.66 34.93
CA ASN A 8 26.01 46.98 35.82
C ASN A 8 26.20 45.53 35.35
N SER A 9 27.42 45.00 35.46
CA SER A 9 27.75 43.63 35.06
C SER A 9 26.90 42.57 35.75
N ASP A 10 26.46 42.82 36.98
CA ASP A 10 25.61 41.92 37.77
C ASP A 10 24.19 41.77 37.17
N ASP A 11 23.66 42.83 36.56
CA ASP A 11 22.34 42.79 35.93
C ASP A 11 22.37 41.98 34.63
N ILE A 12 23.48 42.03 33.90
CA ILE A 12 23.71 41.24 32.68
C ILE A 12 23.83 39.75 33.02
N LEU A 13 24.55 39.39 34.09
CA LEU A 13 24.68 38.00 34.55
C LEU A 13 23.34 37.42 35.01
N LYS A 14 22.56 38.17 35.78
CA LYS A 14 21.21 37.75 36.21
C LYS A 14 20.26 37.59 35.03
N LEU A 15 20.34 38.47 34.03
CA LEU A 15 19.56 38.38 32.80
C LEU A 15 19.94 37.14 31.99
N GLY A 16 21.25 36.87 31.82
CA GLY A 16 21.75 35.68 31.12
C GLY A 16 21.32 34.38 31.80
N PHE A 17 21.39 34.33 33.14
CA PHE A 17 20.94 33.17 33.90
C PHE A 17 19.42 32.94 33.75
N LYS A 18 18.59 34.00 33.85
CA LYS A 18 17.15 33.89 33.59
C LYS A 18 16.85 33.42 32.16
N LEU A 19 17.57 33.95 31.17
CA LEU A 19 17.38 33.58 29.77
C LEU A 19 17.74 32.11 29.53
N SER A 20 18.82 31.62 30.16
CA SER A 20 19.26 30.24 30.08
C SER A 20 18.23 29.28 30.68
N VAL A 21 17.65 29.62 31.84
CA VAL A 21 16.58 28.83 32.47
C VAL A 21 15.34 28.76 31.55
N VAL A 22 14.94 29.90 30.98
CA VAL A 22 13.80 29.94 30.05
C VAL A 22 14.07 29.12 28.79
N ALA A 23 15.27 29.24 28.20
CA ALA A 23 15.67 28.46 27.03
C ALA A 23 15.70 26.95 27.33
N LEU A 24 16.14 26.55 28.52
CA LEU A 24 16.15 25.16 28.96
C LEU A 24 14.73 24.59 29.07
N VAL A 25 13.81 25.32 29.68
CA VAL A 25 12.40 24.90 29.76
C VAL A 25 11.77 24.80 28.38
N LEU A 26 12.01 25.77 27.49
CA LEU A 26 11.55 25.74 26.10
C LEU A 26 12.13 24.55 25.33
N SER A 27 13.39 24.21 25.56
CA SER A 27 14.04 23.05 24.93
C SER A 27 13.38 21.74 25.36
N ILE A 28 13.09 21.56 26.65
CA ILE A 28 12.41 20.37 27.18
C ILE A 28 10.99 20.25 26.61
N LEU A 29 10.23 21.35 26.59
CA LEU A 29 8.88 21.36 26.02
C LEU A 29 8.90 21.06 24.52
N SER A 30 9.86 21.60 23.79
CA SER A 30 10.04 21.32 22.37
C SER A 30 10.37 19.86 22.13
N GLN A 31 11.34 19.29 22.86
CA GLN A 31 11.69 17.87 22.77
C GLN A 31 10.49 16.97 23.08
N MET A 32 9.71 17.28 24.11
CA MET A 32 8.51 16.54 24.47
C MET A 32 7.43 16.64 23.38
N PHE A 33 7.23 17.82 22.79
CA PHE A 33 6.28 18.00 21.69
C PHE A 33 6.69 17.22 20.44
N PHE A 34 7.97 17.27 20.06
CA PHE A 34 8.50 16.46 18.96
C PHE A 34 8.39 14.97 19.27
N ALA A 35 8.77 14.52 20.47
CA ALA A 35 8.67 13.13 20.87
C ALA A 35 7.22 12.62 20.81
N ASN A 36 6.26 13.38 21.31
CA ASN A 36 4.83 13.03 21.22
C ASN A 36 4.36 12.95 19.77
N LYS A 37 4.72 13.93 18.93
CA LYS A 37 4.33 13.93 17.51
C LYS A 37 4.97 12.74 16.76
N LEU A 38 6.23 12.42 17.05
CA LEU A 38 6.91 11.25 16.48
C LEU A 38 6.29 9.94 16.98
N ALA A 39 5.95 9.84 18.27
CA ALA A 39 5.33 8.66 18.85
C ALA A 39 3.95 8.38 18.25
N VAL A 40 3.09 9.41 18.11
CA VAL A 40 1.79 9.28 17.45
C VAL A 40 1.96 8.85 16.00
N LYS A 41 2.87 9.49 15.26
CA LYS A 41 3.12 9.12 13.85
C LYS A 41 3.69 7.70 13.71
N SER A 42 4.53 7.27 14.66
CA SER A 42 5.06 5.90 14.72
C SER A 42 3.96 4.89 15.01
N SER A 43 3.01 5.23 15.88
CA SER A 43 1.84 4.40 16.17
C SER A 43 0.96 4.26 14.92
N GLU A 44 0.66 5.36 14.23
CA GLU A 44 -0.12 5.35 12.99
C GLU A 44 0.57 4.53 11.89
N LEU A 45 1.90 4.65 11.76
CA LEU A 45 2.69 3.86 10.81
C LEU A 45 2.66 2.36 11.16
N THR A 46 2.72 2.02 12.45
CA THR A 46 2.66 0.62 12.90
C THR A 46 1.29 0.02 12.61
N GLU A 47 0.21 0.74 12.94
CA GLU A 47 -1.15 0.32 12.64
C GLU A 47 -1.38 0.14 11.13
N LEU A 48 -0.87 1.07 10.31
CA LEU A 48 -0.99 0.97 8.87
C LEU A 48 -0.21 -0.22 8.31
N ASN A 49 0.96 -0.52 8.88
CA ASN A 49 1.75 -1.68 8.50
C ASN A 49 1.05 -3.00 8.88
N ASP A 50 0.47 -3.08 10.07
CA ASP A 50 -0.30 -4.25 10.50
C ASP A 50 -1.50 -4.50 9.58
N ARG A 51 -2.23 -3.43 9.23
CA ARG A 51 -3.32 -3.51 8.23
C ARG A 51 -2.81 -4.01 6.88
N LYS A 52 -1.67 -3.50 6.41
CA LYS A 52 -1.06 -3.95 5.16
C LYS A 52 -0.75 -5.44 5.18
N VAL A 53 -0.14 -5.94 6.26
CA VAL A 53 0.18 -7.36 6.42
C VAL A 53 -1.08 -8.23 6.39
N VAL A 54 -2.15 -7.80 7.05
CA VAL A 54 -3.44 -8.51 7.01
C VAL A 54 -3.99 -8.54 5.58
N LEU A 55 -4.00 -7.42 4.87
CA LEU A 55 -4.48 -7.36 3.49
C LEU A 55 -3.64 -8.21 2.54
N GLU A 56 -2.31 -8.22 2.68
CA GLU A 56 -1.43 -9.07 1.86
C GLU A 56 -1.73 -10.56 2.09
N LYS A 57 -2.01 -10.95 3.35
CA LYS A 57 -2.38 -12.32 3.69
C LYS A 57 -3.73 -12.70 3.08
N ASP A 58 -4.72 -11.81 3.12
CA ASP A 58 -6.02 -12.03 2.52
C ASP A 58 -5.93 -12.11 0.99
N LEU A 59 -5.09 -11.29 0.37
CA LEU A 59 -4.82 -11.34 -1.07
C LEU A 59 -4.19 -12.67 -1.47
N ALA A 60 -3.16 -13.11 -0.74
CA ALA A 60 -2.51 -14.40 -0.99
C ALA A 60 -3.49 -15.58 -0.84
N LYS A 61 -4.38 -15.51 0.17
CA LYS A 61 -5.43 -16.52 0.35
C LYS A 61 -6.40 -16.51 -0.84
N LEU A 62 -6.86 -15.34 -1.27
CA LEU A 62 -7.80 -15.22 -2.37
C LEU A 62 -7.18 -15.67 -3.70
N GLU A 63 -5.90 -15.38 -3.92
CA GLU A 63 -5.15 -15.84 -5.07
C GLU A 63 -4.98 -17.37 -5.06
N PHE A 64 -4.72 -17.97 -3.90
CA PHE A 64 -4.70 -19.41 -3.74
C PHE A 64 -6.07 -20.03 -4.02
N ASP A 65 -7.14 -19.50 -3.43
CA ASP A 65 -8.51 -19.99 -3.65
C ASP A 65 -8.90 -19.89 -5.12
N ASN A 66 -8.56 -18.77 -5.78
CA ASN A 66 -8.79 -18.59 -7.21
C ASN A 66 -7.96 -19.57 -8.04
N SER A 67 -6.68 -19.77 -7.72
CA SER A 67 -5.82 -20.76 -8.37
C SER A 67 -6.40 -22.17 -8.24
N VAL A 68 -6.94 -22.54 -7.08
CA VAL A 68 -7.59 -23.84 -6.83
C VAL A 68 -8.90 -23.96 -7.60
N LEU A 69 -9.74 -22.93 -7.63
CA LEU A 69 -11.00 -22.89 -8.38
C LEU A 69 -10.78 -22.94 -9.90
N SER A 70 -9.78 -22.21 -10.37
CA SER A 70 -9.37 -22.15 -11.78
C SER A 70 -8.43 -23.29 -12.17
N SER A 71 -8.05 -24.15 -11.21
CA SER A 71 -7.18 -25.28 -11.49
C SER A 71 -7.89 -26.22 -12.45
N LEU A 72 -7.11 -26.73 -13.40
CA LEU A 72 -7.60 -27.64 -14.43
C LEU A 72 -8.26 -28.88 -13.80
N MET A 73 -7.77 -29.35 -12.65
CA MET A 73 -8.36 -30.44 -11.88
C MET A 73 -9.79 -30.13 -11.39
N ASN A 74 -10.05 -28.91 -10.92
CA ASN A 74 -11.38 -28.51 -10.47
C ASN A 74 -12.35 -28.38 -11.66
N ILE A 75 -11.86 -27.82 -12.77
CA ILE A 75 -12.61 -27.74 -14.03
C ILE A 75 -12.97 -29.15 -14.54
N GLU A 76 -12.02 -30.08 -14.53
CA GLU A 76 -12.25 -31.48 -14.92
C GLU A 76 -13.23 -32.19 -13.99
N GLN A 77 -13.11 -32.03 -12.67
CA GLN A 77 -14.07 -32.59 -11.71
C GLN A 77 -15.48 -32.05 -11.94
N ARG A 78 -15.62 -30.75 -12.20
CA ARG A 78 -16.93 -30.14 -12.48
C ARG A 78 -17.48 -30.57 -13.84
N ALA A 79 -16.62 -30.75 -14.84
CA ALA A 79 -16.99 -31.30 -16.13
C ALA A 79 -17.50 -32.74 -16.00
N LEU A 80 -16.84 -33.59 -15.20
CA LEU A 80 -17.29 -34.95 -14.90
C LEU A 80 -18.67 -34.95 -14.21
N GLN A 81 -18.90 -34.06 -13.25
CA GLN A 81 -20.21 -33.92 -12.58
C GLN A 81 -21.33 -33.47 -13.52
N LEU A 82 -21.01 -32.67 -14.54
CA LEU A 82 -21.94 -32.23 -15.57
C LEU A 82 -22.16 -33.30 -16.67
N GLY A 83 -21.53 -34.47 -16.54
CA GLY A 83 -21.67 -35.59 -17.47
C GLY A 83 -20.74 -35.55 -18.67
N PHE A 84 -19.74 -34.66 -18.68
CA PHE A 84 -18.70 -34.67 -19.70
C PHE A 84 -17.72 -35.83 -19.46
N VAL A 85 -17.33 -36.50 -20.53
CA VAL A 85 -16.40 -37.66 -20.50
C VAL A 85 -15.00 -37.17 -20.85
N PRO A 86 -13.93 -37.69 -20.19
CA PRO A 86 -12.56 -37.33 -20.52
C PRO A 86 -12.25 -37.59 -22.00
N MET A 87 -11.65 -36.60 -22.63
CA MET A 87 -11.34 -36.62 -24.07
C MET A 87 -10.17 -37.57 -24.32
N THR A 88 -10.46 -38.77 -24.83
CA THR A 88 -9.46 -39.83 -25.09
C THR A 88 -8.83 -39.78 -26.48
N GLY A 89 -9.20 -38.80 -27.32
CA GLY A 89 -8.69 -38.70 -28.70
C GLY A 89 -8.74 -37.27 -29.26
N THR A 90 -8.02 -37.04 -30.36
CA THR A 90 -8.00 -35.75 -31.07
C THR A 90 -9.35 -35.50 -31.73
N ILE A 91 -9.99 -34.37 -31.41
CA ILE A 91 -11.21 -33.95 -32.12
C ILE A 91 -10.81 -33.56 -33.55
N LEU A 92 -11.28 -34.34 -34.52
CA LEU A 92 -11.30 -33.93 -35.91
C LEU A 92 -12.29 -32.78 -36.03
N ALA A 93 -11.77 -31.56 -36.20
CA ALA A 93 -12.60 -30.43 -36.57
C ALA A 93 -13.30 -30.78 -37.89
N ILE A 94 -14.62 -30.95 -37.84
CA ILE A 94 -15.45 -31.02 -39.04
C ILE A 94 -15.35 -29.64 -39.68
N ARG A 95 -14.38 -29.46 -40.58
CA ARG A 95 -14.30 -28.28 -41.41
C ARG A 95 -15.61 -28.24 -42.20
N PRO A 96 -16.44 -27.19 -42.09
CA PRO A 96 -17.49 -27.01 -43.07
C PRO A 96 -16.83 -26.98 -44.45
N ALA A 97 -17.37 -27.77 -45.38
CA ALA A 97 -16.92 -27.75 -46.76
C ALA A 97 -16.80 -26.29 -47.24
N PRO A 98 -15.77 -25.92 -48.01
CA PRO A 98 -15.64 -24.56 -48.49
C PRO A 98 -16.83 -24.26 -49.40
N THR A 99 -17.85 -23.61 -48.86
CA THR A 99 -18.85 -22.91 -49.66
C THR A 99 -18.07 -21.81 -50.35
N VAL A 100 -17.74 -22.04 -51.62
CA VAL A 100 -17.26 -21.02 -52.54
C VAL A 100 -18.34 -19.95 -52.68
N SER A 101 -18.38 -19.03 -51.72
CA SER A 101 -19.02 -17.74 -51.91
C SER A 101 -18.12 -16.97 -52.86
N ALA A 102 -18.43 -17.05 -54.15
CA ALA A 102 -17.89 -16.15 -55.16
C ALA A 102 -18.35 -14.74 -54.83
N VAL A 103 -17.60 -14.05 -53.97
CA VAL A 103 -17.68 -12.60 -53.83
C VAL A 103 -16.89 -12.02 -54.99
N ASN A 104 -17.62 -11.71 -56.08
CA ASN A 104 -17.10 -10.90 -57.17
C ASN A 104 -16.82 -9.50 -56.63
N ILE A 105 -15.55 -9.19 -56.34
CA ILE A 105 -15.09 -7.82 -56.11
C ILE A 105 -14.52 -7.33 -57.45
N PRO A 106 -15.20 -6.44 -58.19
CA PRO A 106 -14.57 -5.79 -59.33
C PRO A 106 -13.40 -4.95 -58.82
N SER A 107 -12.20 -5.25 -59.32
CA SER A 107 -11.02 -4.42 -59.14
C SER A 107 -11.10 -3.20 -60.06
N LEU A 108 -11.13 -1.99 -59.48
CA LEU A 108 -10.56 -0.75 -60.04
C LEU A 108 -10.38 0.26 -58.91
#